data_AF-A0A520N7C8-F1
#
_entry.id   AF-A0A520N7C8-F1
#
_cell.length_a   1.000
_cell.length_b   1.000
_cell.length_c   1.000
_cell.angle_alpha   90.00
_cell.angle_beta   90.00
_cell.angle_gamma   90.00
#
_symmetry.space_group_name_H-M   'P 1'
#
loop_
_entity.id
_entity.type
_entity.pdbx_description
1 polymer ?
#
loop_
_entity_poly.entity_id
_entity_poly.type
_entity_poly.pdbx_seq_one_letter_code
_entity_poly.pdbx_strand_id
1 'polypeptide(L)'
;MTETLTLISVALYESTLRQGALWLLYNVPGLPPILQGIHILAIVVLISGLGVAHAHQAGWSMGGMAARILVQRIWPMALSALGVLAVSGAPFILAQPDRYLFNVISQFKFFALTLALTASTMCLRYGASLAPP
;
A
#
# COMPACT_ATOMS: atom_id res chain seq x y z
N MET A 1 19.63 -3.16 -13.27
CA MET A 1 18.47 -3.36 -12.37
C MET A 1 18.59 -4.65 -11.55
N THR A 2 19.03 -5.77 -12.14
CA THR A 2 19.28 -7.03 -11.42
C THR A 2 20.36 -6.90 -10.34
N GLU A 3 21.49 -6.25 -10.63
CA GLU A 3 22.58 -6.05 -9.67
C GLU A 3 22.16 -5.27 -8.41
N THR A 4 21.40 -4.17 -8.58
CA THR A 4 20.88 -3.39 -7.45
C THR A 4 19.90 -4.19 -6.58
N LEU A 5 19.05 -5.02 -7.19
CA LEU A 5 18.12 -5.88 -6.46
C LEU A 5 18.88 -6.97 -5.68
N THR A 6 19.95 -7.51 -6.25
CA THR A 6 20.83 -8.47 -5.57
C THR A 6 21.51 -7.84 -4.35
N LEU A 7 22.05 -6.62 -4.48
CA LEU A 7 22.66 -5.90 -3.35
C LEU A 7 21.65 -5.65 -2.23
N ILE A 8 20.43 -5.20 -2.58
CA ILE A 8 19.35 -5.01 -1.60
C ILE A 8 18.99 -6.33 -0.93
N SER A 9 18.88 -7.42 -1.69
CA SER A 9 18.54 -8.72 -1.12
C SER A 9 19.59 -9.21 -0.13
N VAL A 10 20.88 -9.15 -0.48
CA VAL A 10 21.99 -9.51 0.40
C VAL A 10 21.96 -8.67 1.68
N ALA A 11 21.81 -7.35 1.54
CA ALA A 11 21.73 -6.44 2.69
C ALA A 11 20.54 -6.78 3.62
N LEU A 12 19.37 -7.12 3.06
CA LEU A 12 18.22 -7.55 3.85
C LEU A 12 18.44 -8.94 4.47
N TYR A 13 19.11 -9.85 3.76
CA TYR A 13 19.33 -11.22 4.21
C TYR A 13 20.17 -11.28 5.49
N GLU A 14 21.18 -10.41 5.59
CA GLU A 14 22.09 -10.29 6.72
C GLU A 14 21.57 -9.35 7.83
N SER A 15 20.44 -8.67 7.60
CA SER A 15 19.93 -7.64 8.52
C SER A 15 19.30 -8.20 9.80
N THR A 16 19.39 -7.42 10.88
CA THR A 16 18.64 -7.65 12.14
C THR A 16 17.13 -7.55 11.94
N LEU A 17 16.68 -6.75 10.96
CA LEU A 17 15.27 -6.63 10.59
C LEU A 17 14.70 -7.95 10.08
N ARG A 18 15.45 -8.69 9.26
CA ARG A 18 15.04 -10.02 8.81
C ARG A 18 14.97 -11.01 9.97
N GLN A 19 15.96 -10.99 10.87
CA GLN A 19 15.94 -11.86 12.05
C GLN A 19 14.71 -11.58 12.93
N GLY A 20 14.39 -10.30 13.16
CA GLY A 20 13.19 -9.89 13.88
C GLY A 20 11.90 -10.35 13.18
N ALA A 21 11.82 -10.21 11.85
CA ALA A 21 10.68 -10.66 11.07
C ALA A 21 10.49 -12.20 11.13
N LEU A 22 11.57 -12.96 11.01
CA LEU A 22 11.54 -14.42 11.16
C LEU A 22 11.12 -14.81 12.57
N TRP A 23 11.70 -14.19 13.59
CA TRP A 23 11.33 -14.45 14.98
C TRP A 23 9.83 -14.20 15.19
N LEU A 24 9.32 -13.06 14.74
CA LEU A 24 7.91 -12.68 14.86
C LEU A 24 6.98 -13.71 14.19
N LEU A 25 7.29 -14.11 12.95
CA LEU A 25 6.46 -15.04 12.18
C LEU A 25 6.48 -16.49 12.71
N TYR A 26 7.58 -16.93 13.32
CA TYR A 26 7.72 -18.30 13.83
C TYR A 26 7.34 -18.45 15.32
N ASN A 27 7.49 -17.41 16.14
CA ASN A 27 7.28 -17.51 17.59
C ASN A 27 5.91 -17.02 18.05
N VAL A 28 5.21 -16.19 17.27
CA VAL A 28 3.87 -15.73 17.62
C VAL A 28 2.83 -16.69 16.99
N PRO A 29 2.07 -17.45 17.81
CA PRO A 29 1.14 -18.45 17.29
C PRO A 29 0.06 -17.82 16.41
N GLY A 30 -0.13 -18.36 15.21
CA GLY A 30 -1.17 -17.90 14.28
C GLY A 30 -0.93 -16.50 13.71
N LEU A 31 0.23 -15.89 13.93
CA LEU A 31 0.49 -14.55 13.41
C LEU A 31 0.46 -14.46 11.86
N PRO A 32 1.03 -15.41 11.11
CA PRO A 32 0.97 -15.34 9.65
C PRO A 32 -0.46 -15.21 9.09
N PRO A 33 -1.44 -16.06 9.46
CA PRO A 33 -2.82 -15.89 8.98
C PRO A 33 -3.51 -14.62 9.53
N ILE A 34 -3.20 -14.17 10.76
CA ILE A 34 -3.75 -12.92 11.30
C ILE A 34 -3.30 -11.72 10.46
N LEU A 35 -2.00 -11.61 10.19
CA LEU A 35 -1.46 -10.51 9.39
C LEU A 35 -2.02 -10.54 7.96
N GLN A 36 -2.16 -11.72 7.36
CA GLN A 36 -2.78 -11.86 6.04
C GLN A 36 -4.25 -11.45 6.03
N GLY A 37 -5.02 -11.80 7.06
CA GLY A 37 -6.42 -11.37 7.21
C GLY A 37 -6.54 -9.84 7.30
N ILE A 38 -5.72 -9.22 8.15
CA ILE A 38 -5.65 -7.75 8.28
C ILE A 38 -5.25 -7.11 6.95
N HIS A 39 -4.27 -7.70 6.25
CA HIS A 39 -3.80 -7.22 4.95
C HIS A 39 -4.93 -7.21 3.92
N ILE A 40 -5.70 -8.31 3.81
CA ILE A 40 -6.84 -8.41 2.89
C ILE A 40 -7.92 -7.39 3.24
N LEU A 41 -8.25 -7.19 4.53
CA LEU A 41 -9.22 -6.18 4.94
C LEU A 41 -8.79 -4.77 4.52
N ALA A 42 -7.50 -4.44 4.64
CA ALA A 42 -6.98 -3.16 4.17
C ALA A 42 -7.07 -3.02 2.63
N ILE A 43 -6.85 -4.09 1.87
CA ILE A 43 -7.11 -4.10 0.41
C ILE A 43 -8.59 -3.80 0.13
N VAL A 44 -9.51 -4.44 0.84
CA VAL A 44 -10.96 -4.24 0.67
C VAL A 44 -11.34 -2.78 0.93
N VAL A 45 -10.81 -2.15 1.97
CA VAL A 45 -11.05 -0.73 2.25
C VAL A 45 -10.58 0.15 1.08
N LEU A 46 -9.38 -0.09 0.54
CA LEU A 46 -8.86 0.67 -0.61
C LEU A 46 -9.70 0.50 -1.87
N ILE A 47 -10.01 -0.74 -2.24
CA ILE A 47 -10.79 -1.04 -3.44
C ILE A 47 -12.21 -0.48 -3.30
N SER A 48 -12.80 -0.56 -2.11
CA SER A 48 -14.14 -0.01 -1.86
C SER A 48 -14.15 1.51 -1.98
N GLY A 49 -13.15 2.20 -1.42
CA GLY A 49 -13.01 3.65 -1.56
C GLY A 49 -12.85 4.07 -3.03
N LEU A 50 -12.02 3.34 -3.79
CA LEU A 50 -11.85 3.58 -5.22
C LEU A 50 -13.16 3.34 -5.99
N GLY A 51 -13.88 2.27 -5.68
CA GLY A 51 -15.18 1.96 -6.27
C GLY A 51 -16.23 3.04 -6.02
N VAL A 52 -16.31 3.56 -4.78
CA VAL A 52 -17.20 4.67 -4.43
C VAL A 52 -16.82 5.94 -5.19
N ALA A 53 -15.54 6.26 -5.29
CA ALA A 53 -15.06 7.43 -6.04
C ALA A 53 -15.42 7.34 -7.54
N HIS A 54 -15.24 6.17 -8.16
CA HIS A 54 -15.61 5.97 -9.57
C HIS A 54 -17.13 5.97 -9.78
N ALA A 55 -17.90 5.34 -8.90
CA ALA A 55 -19.35 5.35 -8.97
C ALA A 55 -19.91 6.77 -8.83
N HIS A 56 -19.31 7.61 -7.98
CA HIS A 56 -19.66 9.03 -7.86
C HIS A 56 -19.35 9.81 -9.14
N GLN A 57 -18.17 9.64 -9.72
CA GLN A 57 -17.79 10.28 -10.98
C GLN A 57 -18.69 9.86 -12.15
N ALA A 58 -19.13 8.59 -12.17
CA ALA A 58 -20.07 8.07 -13.15
C ALA A 58 -21.52 8.51 -12.91
N GLY A 59 -21.81 9.22 -11.82
CA GLY A 59 -23.17 9.64 -11.44
C GLY A 59 -24.05 8.52 -10.88
N TRP A 60 -23.48 7.35 -10.57
CA TRP A 60 -24.20 6.18 -10.05
C TRP A 60 -24.39 6.19 -8.54
N SER A 61 -23.64 7.02 -7.81
CA SER A 61 -23.68 7.08 -6.35
C SER A 61 -23.48 8.51 -5.84
N MET A 62 -24.02 8.80 -4.65
CA MET A 62 -23.81 10.07 -3.93
C MET A 62 -24.16 11.33 -4.77
N GLY A 63 -25.29 11.28 -5.49
CA GLY A 63 -25.78 12.38 -6.33
C GLY A 63 -25.85 13.71 -5.57
N GLY A 64 -25.23 14.76 -6.13
CA GLY A 64 -25.17 16.10 -5.54
C GLY A 64 -24.06 16.32 -4.51
N MET A 65 -23.35 15.28 -4.05
CA MET A 65 -22.19 15.47 -3.18
C MET A 65 -21.03 16.08 -3.97
N ALA A 66 -20.45 17.17 -3.49
CA ALA A 66 -19.26 17.74 -4.10
C ALA A 66 -18.09 16.75 -4.02
N ALA A 67 -17.38 16.55 -5.13
CA ALA A 67 -16.21 15.64 -5.19
C ALA A 67 -15.17 15.93 -4.10
N ARG A 68 -15.01 17.21 -3.73
CA ARG A 68 -14.14 17.64 -2.62
C ARG A 68 -14.50 16.98 -1.28
N ILE A 69 -15.79 16.93 -0.95
CA ILE A 69 -16.28 16.33 0.30
C ILE A 69 -16.04 14.82 0.28
N LEU A 70 -16.27 14.18 -0.87
CA LEU A 70 -16.03 12.76 -1.04
C LEU A 70 -14.55 12.41 -0.85
N VAL A 71 -13.65 13.16 -1.48
CA VAL A 71 -12.19 12.99 -1.34
C VAL A 71 -11.76 13.20 0.12
N GLN A 72 -12.27 14.22 0.81
CA GLN A 72 -11.97 14.47 2.22
C GLN A 72 -12.33 13.30 3.14
N ARG A 73 -13.34 12.49 2.77
CA ARG A 73 -13.74 11.30 3.52
C ARG A 73 -12.90 10.07 3.15
N ILE A 74 -12.66 9.83 1.86
CA ILE A 74 -11.97 8.63 1.37
C ILE A 74 -10.46 8.70 1.65
N TRP A 75 -9.85 9.88 1.47
CA TRP A 75 -8.41 10.08 1.56
C TRP A 75 -7.78 9.59 2.89
N PRO A 76 -8.27 9.99 4.08
CA PRO A 76 -7.70 9.53 5.34
C PRO A 76 -7.86 8.00 5.53
N MET A 77 -8.97 7.42 5.07
CA MET A 77 -9.17 5.97 5.11
C MET A 77 -8.19 5.24 4.19
N ALA A 78 -7.98 5.77 2.97
CA ALA A 78 -7.01 5.23 2.02
C ALA A 78 -5.59 5.26 2.58
N LEU A 79 -5.17 6.38 3.18
CA LEU A 79 -3.85 6.48 3.83
C LEU A 79 -3.70 5.50 4.98
N SER A 80 -4.74 5.36 5.82
CA SER A 80 -4.73 4.41 6.93
C SER A 80 -4.62 2.97 6.42
N ALA A 81 -5.38 2.61 5.39
CA ALA A 81 -5.32 1.30 4.77
C ALA A 81 -3.95 1.01 4.12
N LEU A 82 -3.33 1.99 3.45
CA LEU A 82 -1.97 1.87 2.92
C LEU A 82 -0.94 1.63 4.03
N GLY A 83 -1.07 2.32 5.16
CA GLY A 83 -0.23 2.09 6.34
C GLY A 83 -0.40 0.66 6.88
N VAL A 84 -1.65 0.19 6.98
CA VAL A 84 -1.94 -1.19 7.41
C VAL A 84 -1.36 -2.21 6.43
N LEU A 85 -1.46 -2.00 5.11
CA LEU A 85 -0.84 -2.88 4.11
C LEU A 85 0.68 -2.95 4.26
N ALA A 86 1.33 -1.80 4.45
CA ALA A 86 2.77 -1.73 4.63
C ALA A 86 3.20 -2.49 5.88
N VAL A 87 2.55 -2.24 7.03
CA VAL A 87 2.91 -2.87 8.31
C VAL A 87 2.61 -4.37 8.32
N SER A 88 1.46 -4.78 7.80
CA SER A 88 1.08 -6.20 7.76
C SER A 88 1.87 -7.02 6.73
N GLY A 89 2.30 -6.41 5.62
CA GLY A 89 3.08 -7.06 4.57
C GLY A 89 4.59 -7.09 4.85
N ALA A 90 5.12 -6.09 5.57
CA ALA A 90 6.56 -5.94 5.81
C ALA A 90 7.24 -7.19 6.40
N PRO A 91 6.68 -7.88 7.43
CA PRO A 91 7.31 -9.09 7.97
C PRO A 91 7.56 -10.18 6.92
N PHE A 92 6.65 -10.36 5.96
CA PHE A 92 6.79 -11.38 4.91
C PHE A 92 7.87 -11.02 3.89
N ILE A 93 7.95 -9.73 3.52
CA ILE A 93 8.99 -9.23 2.59
C ILE A 93 10.36 -9.33 3.25
N LEU A 94 10.47 -8.92 4.52
CA LEU A 94 11.73 -8.97 5.26
C LEU A 94 12.20 -10.40 5.54
N ALA A 95 11.28 -11.33 5.82
CA ALA A 95 11.62 -12.74 6.06
C ALA A 95 12.12 -13.46 4.81
N GLN A 96 11.56 -13.14 3.63
CA GLN A 96 11.86 -13.79 2.36
C GLN A 96 12.12 -12.77 1.23
N PRO A 97 13.18 -11.94 1.32
CA PRO A 97 13.39 -10.83 0.40
C PRO A 97 13.50 -11.29 -1.06
N ASP A 98 14.19 -12.41 -1.33
CA ASP A 98 14.34 -12.94 -2.69
C ASP A 98 12.99 -13.24 -3.36
N ARG A 99 12.04 -13.78 -2.59
CA ARG A 99 10.72 -14.15 -3.10
C ARG A 99 9.92 -12.94 -3.58
N TYR A 100 10.14 -11.77 -2.99
CA TYR A 100 9.40 -10.55 -3.34
C TYR A 100 10.17 -9.64 -4.29
N LEU A 101 11.51 -9.58 -4.19
CA LEU A 101 12.33 -8.72 -5.04
C LEU A 101 12.52 -9.30 -6.45
N PHE A 102 12.62 -10.62 -6.59
CA PHE A 102 12.82 -11.28 -7.90
C PHE A 102 11.52 -11.79 -8.54
N ASN A 103 10.37 -11.55 -7.92
CA ASN A 103 9.08 -11.90 -8.50
C ASN A 103 8.51 -10.73 -9.31
N VAL A 104 8.29 -10.95 -10.61
CA VAL A 104 7.77 -9.94 -11.55
C VAL A 104 6.43 -9.34 -11.10
N ILE A 105 5.52 -10.14 -10.55
CA ILE A 105 4.21 -9.67 -10.07
C ILE A 105 4.39 -8.75 -8.87
N SER A 106 5.31 -9.09 -7.97
CA SER A 106 5.64 -8.26 -6.81
C SER A 106 6.27 -6.93 -7.23
N GLN A 107 7.22 -6.96 -8.17
CA GLN A 107 7.83 -5.76 -8.76
C GLN A 107 6.76 -4.86 -9.40
N PHE A 108 5.83 -5.43 -10.17
CA PHE A 108 4.74 -4.68 -10.79
C PHE A 108 3.84 -4.01 -9.74
N LYS A 109 3.50 -4.70 -8.65
CA LYS A 109 2.72 -4.12 -7.55
C LYS A 109 3.42 -2.92 -6.92
N PHE A 110 4.72 -3.03 -6.63
CA PHE A 110 5.49 -1.92 -6.08
C PHE A 110 5.60 -0.75 -7.06
N PHE A 111 5.88 -1.04 -8.34
CA PHE A 111 5.92 -0.02 -9.38
C PHE A 111 4.58 0.73 -9.50
N ALA A 112 3.46 0.00 -9.59
CA ALA A 112 2.13 0.57 -9.68
C ALA A 112 1.80 1.41 -8.44
N LEU A 113 2.16 0.93 -7.24
CA LEU A 113 1.97 1.66 -5.99
C LEU A 113 2.79 2.96 -5.96
N THR A 114 4.08 2.90 -6.30
CA THR A 114 4.95 4.09 -6.35
C THR A 114 4.44 5.10 -7.36
N LEU A 115 4.00 4.64 -8.54
CA LEU A 115 3.42 5.51 -9.56
C LEU A 115 2.13 6.17 -9.05
N ALA A 116 1.23 5.40 -8.43
CA ALA A 116 -0.03 5.90 -7.89
C ALA A 116 0.19 6.94 -6.78
N LEU A 117 1.12 6.69 -5.85
CA LEU A 117 1.47 7.65 -4.79
C LEU A 117 2.10 8.92 -5.36
N THR A 118 2.99 8.79 -6.34
CA THR A 118 3.62 9.95 -7.00
C THR A 118 2.58 10.78 -7.74
N ALA A 119 1.71 10.14 -8.54
CA ALA A 119 0.63 10.83 -9.24
C ALA A 119 -0.35 11.50 -8.27
N SER A 120 -0.70 10.83 -7.17
CA SER A 120 -1.59 11.37 -6.14
C SER A 120 -0.99 12.59 -5.45
N THR A 121 0.27 12.53 -5.03
CA THR A 121 0.95 13.68 -4.43
C THR A 121 1.10 14.84 -5.39
N MET A 122 1.41 14.59 -6.67
CA MET A 122 1.43 15.64 -7.70
C MET A 122 0.06 16.29 -7.87
N CYS A 123 -1.01 15.50 -7.98
CA CYS A 123 -2.38 16.00 -8.09
C CYS A 123 -2.77 16.89 -6.90
N LEU A 124 -2.42 16.47 -5.68
CA LEU A 124 -2.67 17.28 -4.47
C LEU A 124 -1.89 18.60 -4.49
N ARG A 125 -0.63 18.59 -4.93
CA ARG A 125 0.19 19.81 -5.03
C ARG A 125 -0.32 20.77 -6.11
N TYR A 126 -0.67 20.26 -7.29
CA TYR A 126 -1.26 21.07 -8.36
C TYR A 126 -2.63 21.62 -7.95
N GLY A 127 -3.49 20.82 -7.33
CA GLY A 127 -4.78 21.27 -6.82
C GLY A 127 -4.66 22.37 -5.76
N ALA A 128 -3.67 22.27 -4.86
CA ALA A 128 -3.39 23.32 -3.87
C ALA A 128 -2.89 24.62 -4.52
N SER A 129 -2.13 24.54 -5.62
CA SER A 129 -1.63 25.73 -6.33
C SER A 129 -2.70 26.52 -7.10
N LEU A 130 -3.87 25.92 -7.34
CA LEU A 130 -4.98 26.53 -8.08
C LEU A 130 -6.12 27.02 -7.16
N ALA A 131 -6.03 26.78 -5.85
CA ALA A 131 -7.02 27.26 -4.89
C ALA A 131 -6.81 28.77 -4.63
N PRO A 132 -7.87 29.60 -4.69
CA PRO A 132 -7.75 31.02 -4.31
C PRO A 132 -7.40 31.15 -2.82
N PRO A 133 -6.70 32.24 -2.43
CA PRO A 133 -6.28 32.48 -1.04
C PRO A 133 -7.45 32.58 -0.06
#